data_AF-A0A924YDN8-F1
#
_entry.id   AF-A0A924YDN8-F1
#
_cell.length_a   1.000
_cell.length_b   1.000
_cell.length_c   1.000
_cell.angle_alpha   90.00
_cell.angle_beta   90.00
_cell.angle_gamma   90.00
#
_symmetry.space_group_name_H-M   'P 1'
#
loop_
_entity.id
_entity.type
_entity.pdbx_description
1 polymer ?
#
loop_
_entity_poly.entity_id
_entity_poly.type
_entity_poly.pdbx_seq_one_letter_code
_entity_poly.pdbx_strand_id
1 'polypeptide(L)'
;MTTQPVGRRLFGARLNRINVITVAVLTLVVIVLFGIALWQRTESGGDFTEYENLSTQLHDTGDLTGLWPNFLFELVTIAVFLALPRVDMDASGYIAILLFYVFLSTTLYFMLRAMLGSPTTFRRAALYAAVSLALMIVTPITVFTWHTQNLNFGYILQTVYHNPTINLLKPFALLQFMYAVTAFVRPQVNRSVWAVALCAIITVLSAMAKPSYLLCILPAAGLFTLYKLVRREPFNWQIIVFGIGVPAVAALAVGYLATYTESASEESSIIFAPFYYMSTRPNAEPLLLKFVMSVLFPVTV
;
A
#
# COMPACT_ATOMS: atom_id res chain seq x y z
N MET A 1 11.96 19.08 23.32
CA MET A 1 11.70 18.48 21.98
C MET A 1 10.52 19.21 21.35
N THR A 2 10.72 19.86 20.20
CA THR A 2 9.72 20.75 19.57
C THR A 2 8.56 19.97 18.91
N THR A 3 7.33 20.35 19.29
CA THR A 3 6.02 19.77 18.95
C THR A 3 5.55 20.06 17.51
N GLN A 4 6.43 19.95 16.52
CA GLN A 4 6.02 20.17 15.13
C GLN A 4 5.27 18.95 14.54
N PRO A 5 4.23 19.19 13.72
CA PRO A 5 3.45 18.12 13.09
C PRO A 5 4.30 17.18 12.22
N VAL A 6 4.00 15.87 12.23
CA VAL A 6 4.70 14.87 11.39
C VAL A 6 4.55 15.21 9.90
N GLY A 7 3.39 15.69 9.46
CA GLY A 7 3.18 16.16 8.08
C GLY A 7 4.09 17.34 7.69
N ARG A 8 4.34 18.26 8.63
CA ARG A 8 5.27 19.39 8.42
C ARG A 8 6.75 18.95 8.47
N ARG A 9 7.08 17.86 9.16
CA ARG A 9 8.45 17.29 9.16
C ARG A 9 8.74 16.43 7.93
N LEU A 10 7.74 15.72 7.41
CA LEU A 10 7.87 14.92 6.20
C LEU A 10 8.26 15.80 5.00
N PHE A 11 7.59 16.94 4.82
CA PHE A 11 7.76 17.78 3.63
C PHE A 11 8.26 19.22 3.88
N GLY A 12 8.27 19.71 5.13
CA GLY A 12 8.54 21.13 5.42
C GLY A 12 9.98 21.49 5.76
N ALA A 13 10.86 20.52 5.99
CA ALA A 13 12.28 20.80 6.22
C ALA A 13 13.02 20.87 4.88
N ARG A 14 13.63 22.03 4.55
CA ARG A 14 14.40 22.25 3.32
C ARG A 14 15.31 21.05 3.01
N LEU A 15 15.18 20.51 1.81
CA LEU A 15 16.06 19.45 1.34
C LEU A 15 17.46 20.03 1.17
N ASN A 16 18.42 19.50 1.93
CA ASN A 16 19.83 19.81 1.66
C ASN A 16 20.33 18.98 0.47
N ARG A 17 21.47 19.37 -0.10
CA ARG A 17 22.10 18.67 -1.24
C ARG A 17 22.29 17.17 -0.99
N ILE A 18 22.60 16.78 0.24
CA ILE A 18 22.76 15.36 0.64
C ILE A 18 21.47 14.59 0.42
N ASN A 19 20.33 15.10 0.90
CA ASN A 19 19.03 14.44 0.72
C ASN A 19 18.67 14.29 -0.77
N VAL A 20 18.88 15.34 -1.57
CA VAL A 20 18.57 15.31 -3.01
C VAL A 20 19.39 14.24 -3.72
N ILE A 21 20.70 14.21 -3.49
CA ILE A 21 21.59 13.20 -4.09
C ILE A 21 21.20 11.80 -3.62
N THR A 22 20.95 11.61 -2.32
CA THR A 22 20.58 10.29 -1.79
C THR A 22 19.25 9.80 -2.34
N VAL A 23 18.23 10.65 -2.44
CA VAL A 23 16.94 10.27 -3.03
C VAL A 23 17.11 9.95 -4.52
N ALA A 24 17.89 10.73 -5.27
CA ALA A 24 18.15 10.43 -6.68
C ALA A 24 18.85 9.07 -6.87
N VAL A 25 19.86 8.76 -6.05
CA VAL A 25 20.55 7.46 -6.06
C VAL A 25 19.59 6.33 -5.65
N LEU A 26 18.79 6.54 -4.60
CA LEU A 26 17.79 5.57 -4.15
C LEU A 26 16.78 5.28 -5.26
N THR A 27 16.25 6.30 -5.93
CA THR A 27 15.35 6.17 -7.08
C THR A 27 15.99 5.34 -8.18
N LEU A 28 17.24 5.63 -8.55
CA LEU A 28 17.94 4.86 -9.58
C LEU A 28 18.09 3.38 -9.18
N VAL A 29 18.52 3.10 -7.95
CA VAL A 29 18.66 1.73 -7.44
C VAL A 29 17.32 1.00 -7.43
N VAL A 30 16.23 1.66 -7.02
CA VAL A 30 14.88 1.09 -7.04
C VAL A 30 14.43 0.77 -8.46
N ILE A 31 14.65 1.67 -9.41
CA ILE A 31 14.31 1.44 -10.83
C ILE A 31 15.07 0.23 -11.36
N VAL A 32 16.37 0.12 -11.10
CA VAL A 32 17.18 -1.02 -11.57
C VAL A 32 16.73 -2.32 -10.91
N LEU A 33 16.65 -2.35 -9.58
CA LEU A 33 16.37 -3.57 -8.82
C LEU A 33 14.95 -4.09 -9.07
N PHE A 34 13.95 -3.23 -8.92
CA PHE A 34 12.56 -3.62 -9.12
C PHE A 34 12.18 -3.66 -10.59
N GLY A 35 12.86 -2.93 -11.46
CA GLY A 35 12.61 -3.00 -12.90
C GLY A 35 12.95 -4.38 -13.46
N ILE A 36 14.13 -4.90 -13.13
CA ILE A 36 14.53 -6.27 -13.51
C ILE A 36 13.52 -7.30 -12.96
N ALA A 37 13.12 -7.17 -11.69
CA ALA A 37 12.19 -8.09 -11.06
C ALA A 37 10.78 -8.02 -11.66
N LEU A 38 10.31 -6.84 -12.05
CA LEU A 38 9.00 -6.64 -12.66
C LEU A 38 8.99 -7.11 -14.12
N TRP A 39 10.07 -6.89 -14.87
CA TRP A 39 10.18 -7.33 -16.27
C TRP A 39 9.98 -8.85 -16.39
N GLN A 40 10.64 -9.62 -15.54
CA GLN A 40 10.46 -11.08 -15.49
C GLN A 40 9.03 -11.50 -15.12
N ARG A 41 8.28 -10.63 -14.43
CA ARG A 41 6.93 -10.91 -13.96
C ARG A 41 5.85 -10.53 -14.95
N THR A 42 5.99 -9.42 -15.66
CA THR A 42 5.10 -9.07 -16.77
C THR A 42 5.20 -10.13 -17.87
N GLU A 43 6.38 -10.67 -18.14
CA GLU A 43 6.56 -11.74 -19.15
C GLU A 43 5.97 -13.10 -18.75
N SER A 44 5.79 -13.38 -17.46
CA SER A 44 5.29 -14.69 -17.00
C SER A 44 3.77 -14.80 -16.93
N GLY A 45 3.04 -13.73 -17.28
CA GLY A 45 1.57 -13.67 -17.24
C GLY A 45 0.99 -13.65 -15.81
N GLY A 46 -0.34 -13.64 -15.72
CA GLY A 46 -1.10 -13.62 -14.47
C GLY A 46 -1.94 -12.36 -14.32
N ASP A 47 -2.14 -11.89 -13.08
CA ASP A 47 -2.99 -10.73 -12.77
C ASP A 47 -2.64 -9.52 -13.67
N PHE A 48 -1.35 -9.23 -13.88
CA PHE A 48 -0.90 -8.08 -14.69
C PHE A 48 -1.58 -7.99 -16.05
N THR A 49 -1.59 -9.09 -16.81
CA THR A 49 -2.18 -9.14 -18.14
C THR A 49 -3.69 -8.87 -18.11
N GLU A 50 -4.40 -9.34 -17.08
CA GLU A 50 -5.83 -9.07 -16.92
C GLU A 50 -6.09 -7.57 -16.71
N TYR A 51 -5.31 -6.94 -15.84
CA TYR A 51 -5.41 -5.50 -15.58
C TYR A 51 -4.98 -4.64 -16.78
N GLU A 52 -3.98 -5.06 -17.55
CA GLU A 52 -3.54 -4.38 -18.79
C GLU A 52 -4.61 -4.47 -19.89
N ASN A 53 -5.24 -5.62 -20.04
CA ASN A 53 -6.37 -5.79 -20.95
C ASN A 53 -7.55 -4.90 -20.54
N LEU A 54 -7.87 -4.83 -19.25
CA LEU A 54 -8.92 -3.95 -18.74
C LEU A 54 -8.59 -2.47 -18.94
N SER A 55 -7.31 -2.09 -18.79
CA SER A 55 -6.83 -0.73 -19.10
C SER A 55 -7.02 -0.38 -20.58
N THR A 56 -6.70 -1.31 -21.47
CA THR A 56 -6.89 -1.16 -22.93
C THR A 56 -8.37 -1.00 -23.26
N GLN A 57 -9.22 -1.90 -22.73
CA GLN A 57 -10.67 -1.81 -22.93
C GLN A 57 -11.23 -0.48 -22.44
N LEU A 58 -10.84 -0.05 -21.24
CA LEU A 58 -11.29 1.22 -20.66
C LEU A 58 -10.85 2.42 -21.51
N HIS A 59 -9.61 2.42 -22.01
CA HIS A 59 -9.11 3.48 -22.89
C HIS A 59 -9.88 3.55 -24.21
N ASP A 60 -10.10 2.40 -24.85
CA ASP A 60 -10.66 2.34 -26.21
C ASP A 60 -12.18 2.57 -26.23
N THR A 61 -12.88 2.11 -25.19
CA THR A 61 -14.35 2.15 -25.14
C THR A 61 -14.90 3.25 -24.23
N GLY A 62 -14.12 3.71 -23.24
CA GLY A 62 -14.60 4.57 -22.16
C GLY A 62 -15.62 3.88 -21.23
N ASP A 63 -15.81 2.56 -21.35
CA ASP A 63 -16.80 1.82 -20.59
C ASP A 63 -16.34 1.58 -19.14
N LEU A 64 -17.12 2.10 -18.20
CA LEU A 64 -16.88 1.96 -16.77
C LEU A 64 -17.65 0.79 -16.14
N THR A 65 -18.58 0.17 -16.86
CA THR A 65 -19.54 -0.81 -16.31
C THR A 65 -18.88 -2.16 -15.97
N GLY A 66 -17.75 -2.49 -16.61
CA GLY A 66 -16.98 -3.71 -16.34
C GLY A 66 -15.83 -3.55 -15.34
N LEU A 67 -15.64 -2.36 -14.75
CA LEU A 67 -14.50 -2.11 -13.88
C LEU A 67 -14.66 -2.80 -12.52
N TRP A 68 -13.60 -3.47 -12.09
CA TRP A 68 -13.52 -3.97 -10.73
C TRP A 68 -13.44 -2.81 -9.74
N PRO A 69 -13.88 -2.98 -8.48
CA PRO A 69 -13.83 -1.91 -7.47
C PRO A 69 -12.43 -1.33 -7.20
N ASN A 70 -11.37 -2.00 -7.67
CA ASN A 70 -9.97 -1.65 -7.51
C ASN A 70 -9.30 -1.19 -8.82
N PHE A 71 -9.91 -0.21 -9.49
CA PHE A 71 -9.53 0.27 -10.83
C PHE A 71 -8.43 1.35 -10.87
N LEU A 72 -7.73 1.61 -9.76
CA LEU A 72 -6.69 2.67 -9.75
C LEU A 72 -5.52 2.34 -10.67
N PHE A 73 -5.19 1.05 -10.82
CA PHE A 73 -4.06 0.65 -11.66
C PHE A 73 -4.30 1.00 -13.12
N GLU A 74 -5.52 0.79 -13.59
CA GLU A 74 -5.99 1.04 -14.95
C GLU A 74 -5.93 2.53 -15.25
N LEU A 75 -6.44 3.36 -14.33
CA LEU A 75 -6.37 4.82 -14.48
C LEU A 75 -4.93 5.34 -14.52
N VAL A 76 -4.05 4.84 -13.67
CA VAL A 76 -2.64 5.26 -13.66
C VAL A 76 -1.94 4.79 -14.92
N THR A 77 -2.21 3.57 -15.37
CA THR A 77 -1.64 2.98 -16.59
C THR A 77 -2.04 3.79 -17.82
N ILE A 78 -3.32 4.11 -17.97
CA ILE A 78 -3.84 4.99 -19.02
C ILE A 78 -3.20 6.38 -18.94
N ALA A 79 -3.08 6.95 -17.74
CA ALA A 79 -2.43 8.26 -17.57
C ALA A 79 -0.96 8.26 -18.03
N VAL A 80 -0.22 7.17 -17.77
CA VAL A 80 1.16 7.00 -18.25
C VAL A 80 1.19 6.86 -19.78
N PHE A 81 0.30 6.04 -20.35
CA PHE A 81 0.19 5.85 -21.80
C PHE A 81 -0.06 7.18 -22.53
N LEU A 82 -1.02 7.98 -22.04
CA LEU A 82 -1.34 9.29 -22.60
C LEU A 82 -0.20 10.31 -22.44
N ALA A 83 0.59 10.20 -21.36
CA ALA A 83 1.73 11.09 -21.12
C ALA A 83 2.98 10.72 -21.95
N LEU A 84 3.10 9.46 -22.38
CA LEU A 84 4.28 8.91 -23.07
C LEU A 84 3.88 8.31 -24.43
N PRO A 85 3.76 9.13 -25.50
CA PRO A 85 3.17 8.72 -26.79
C PRO A 85 3.98 7.70 -27.61
N ARG A 86 5.05 7.13 -27.05
CA ARG A 86 5.90 6.11 -27.69
C ARG A 86 5.92 4.78 -26.93
N VAL A 87 5.09 4.66 -25.89
CA VAL A 87 5.03 3.51 -25.00
C VAL A 87 3.67 2.84 -25.22
N ASP A 88 3.65 1.51 -25.32
CA ASP A 88 2.40 0.73 -25.39
C ASP A 88 1.73 0.60 -24.02
N MET A 89 0.57 -0.06 -23.96
CA MET A 89 -0.19 -0.19 -22.70
C MET A 89 0.56 -1.04 -21.67
N ASP A 90 1.19 -2.14 -22.10
CA ASP A 90 1.95 -3.06 -21.25
C ASP A 90 3.14 -2.34 -20.59
N ALA A 91 3.96 -1.64 -21.39
CA ALA A 91 5.06 -0.87 -20.85
C ALA A 91 4.57 0.31 -19.99
N SER A 92 3.38 0.86 -20.25
CA SER A 92 2.76 1.87 -19.39
C SER A 92 2.38 1.29 -18.02
N GLY A 93 1.84 0.07 -17.96
CA GLY A 93 1.53 -0.63 -16.71
C GLY A 93 2.79 -0.94 -15.90
N TYR A 94 3.83 -1.41 -16.56
CA TYR A 94 5.16 -1.61 -15.96
C TYR A 94 5.73 -0.31 -15.36
N ILE A 95 5.70 0.80 -16.12
CA ILE A 95 6.15 2.12 -15.65
C ILE A 95 5.30 2.58 -14.47
N ALA A 96 3.98 2.40 -14.51
CA ALA A 96 3.09 2.74 -13.41
C ALA A 96 3.51 2.05 -12.10
N ILE A 97 3.78 0.74 -12.12
CA ILE A 97 4.26 0.03 -10.93
C ILE A 97 5.62 0.56 -10.46
N LEU A 98 6.56 0.82 -11.37
CA LEU A 98 7.87 1.36 -11.02
C LEU A 98 7.77 2.72 -10.33
N LEU A 99 6.91 3.61 -10.82
CA LEU A 99 6.64 4.90 -10.18
C LEU A 99 6.14 4.71 -8.75
N PHE A 100 5.30 3.70 -8.50
CA PHE A 100 4.80 3.38 -7.17
C PHE A 100 5.86 2.77 -6.24
N TYR A 101 6.82 2.00 -6.77
CA TYR A 101 7.99 1.56 -6.01
C TYR A 101 8.90 2.73 -5.62
N VAL A 102 9.11 3.68 -6.53
CA VAL A 102 9.84 4.92 -6.24
C VAL A 102 9.10 5.76 -5.21
N PHE A 103 7.77 5.84 -5.30
CA PHE A 103 6.95 6.53 -4.32
C PHE A 103 7.05 5.88 -2.94
N LEU A 104 6.99 4.55 -2.87
CA LEU A 104 7.15 3.80 -1.62
C LEU A 104 8.54 4.03 -1.00
N SER A 105 9.61 3.89 -1.78
CA SER A 105 10.98 4.05 -1.29
C SER A 105 11.24 5.46 -0.74
N THR A 106 10.72 6.47 -1.46
CA THR A 106 10.82 7.87 -1.09
C THR A 106 10.02 8.15 0.18
N THR A 107 8.82 7.57 0.30
CA THR A 107 8.00 7.68 1.51
C THR A 107 8.70 7.08 2.73
N LEU A 108 9.28 5.88 2.60
CA LEU A 108 10.06 5.24 3.66
C LEU A 108 11.27 6.08 4.06
N TYR A 109 12.01 6.62 3.09
CA TYR A 109 13.17 7.48 3.36
C TYR A 109 12.78 8.73 4.17
N PHE A 110 11.71 9.41 3.76
CA PHE A 110 11.22 10.59 4.47
C PHE A 110 10.59 10.25 5.82
N MET A 111 9.98 9.08 5.96
CA MET A 111 9.50 8.58 7.24
C MET A 111 10.66 8.39 8.22
N LEU A 112 11.74 7.72 7.81
CA LEU A 112 12.96 7.56 8.63
C LEU A 112 13.55 8.92 9.00
N ARG A 113 13.59 9.87 8.07
CA ARG A 113 14.01 11.25 8.32
C ARG A 113 13.12 11.95 9.36
N ALA A 114 11.81 11.75 9.29
CA ALA A 114 10.87 12.36 10.24
C ALA A 114 11.00 11.76 11.66
N MET A 115 11.33 10.47 11.75
CA MET A 115 11.50 9.73 13.01
C MET A 115 12.87 9.97 13.65
N LEU A 116 13.94 9.86 12.87
CA LEU A 116 15.34 9.88 13.33
C LEU A 116 16.03 11.23 13.15
N GLY A 117 15.39 12.18 12.47
CA GLY A 117 15.94 13.51 12.17
C GLY A 117 16.62 13.59 10.81
N SER A 118 16.84 14.82 10.32
CA SER A 118 17.47 15.05 9.01
C SER A 118 18.93 14.59 8.98
N PRO A 119 19.35 13.82 7.96
CA PRO A 119 20.73 13.37 7.88
C PRO A 119 21.65 14.57 7.59
N THR A 120 22.65 14.76 8.45
CA THR A 120 23.68 15.79 8.30
C THR A 120 24.91 15.28 7.53
N THR A 121 25.04 13.96 7.35
CA THR A 121 26.16 13.32 6.65
C THR A 121 25.66 12.32 5.61
N PHE A 122 26.46 12.07 4.57
CA PHE A 122 26.16 11.06 3.55
C PHE A 122 26.03 9.66 4.13
N ARG A 123 26.83 9.30 5.15
CA ARG A 123 26.74 7.99 5.81
C ARG A 123 25.36 7.76 6.44
N ARG A 124 24.81 8.76 7.15
CA ARG A 124 23.45 8.66 7.72
C ARG A 124 22.38 8.62 6.66
N ALA A 125 22.52 9.44 5.61
CA ALA A 125 21.57 9.42 4.49
C ALA A 125 21.58 8.07 3.76
N ALA A 126 22.75 7.50 3.49
CA ALA A 126 22.92 6.18 2.90
C ALA A 126 22.32 5.08 3.79
N LEU A 127 22.47 5.17 5.12
CA LEU A 127 21.82 4.26 6.05
C LEU A 127 20.29 4.33 5.93
N TYR A 128 19.70 5.53 5.86
CA TYR A 128 18.25 5.66 5.68
C TYR A 128 17.78 5.06 4.34
N ALA A 129 18.54 5.27 3.27
CA ALA A 129 18.26 4.67 1.97
C ALA A 129 18.37 3.13 2.01
N ALA A 130 19.41 2.59 2.64
CA ALA A 130 19.60 1.15 2.80
C ALA A 130 18.48 0.51 3.63
N VAL A 131 18.08 1.13 4.74
CA VAL A 131 16.93 0.66 5.54
C VAL A 131 15.63 0.74 4.75
N SER A 132 15.42 1.80 3.96
CA SER A 132 14.24 1.91 3.09
C SER A 132 14.19 0.77 2.07
N LEU A 133 15.31 0.47 1.41
CA LEU A 133 15.41 -0.66 0.48
C LEU A 133 15.17 -2.00 1.19
N ALA A 134 15.77 -2.19 2.37
CA ALA A 134 15.56 -3.40 3.17
C ALA A 134 14.06 -3.58 3.47
N LEU A 135 13.38 -2.54 3.96
CA LEU A 135 11.94 -2.59 4.27
C LEU A 135 11.04 -2.89 3.06
N MET A 136 11.49 -2.62 1.83
CA MET A 136 10.74 -2.97 0.61
C MET A 136 10.88 -4.43 0.18
N ILE A 137 11.95 -5.10 0.61
CA ILE A 137 12.30 -6.48 0.22
C ILE A 137 12.04 -7.47 1.38
N VAL A 138 11.94 -6.95 2.61
CA VAL A 138 11.59 -7.73 3.79
C VAL A 138 10.38 -8.63 3.53
N THR A 139 10.55 -9.91 3.85
CA THR A 139 9.52 -10.94 3.76
C THR A 139 9.49 -11.73 5.07
N PRO A 140 8.39 -12.46 5.34
CA PRO A 140 8.33 -13.44 6.42
C PRO A 140 9.50 -14.43 6.40
N ILE A 141 9.78 -15.05 7.56
CA ILE A 141 10.80 -16.11 7.64
C ILE A 141 10.31 -17.34 6.86
N THR A 142 10.82 -17.51 5.64
CA THR A 142 10.39 -18.59 4.73
C THR A 142 11.28 -19.83 4.74
N VAL A 143 12.41 -19.81 5.47
CA VAL A 143 13.45 -20.87 5.43
C VAL A 143 12.89 -22.27 5.68
N PHE A 144 11.89 -22.38 6.55
CA PHE A 144 11.26 -23.65 6.91
C PHE A 144 10.35 -24.23 5.81
N THR A 145 9.99 -23.46 4.79
CA THR A 145 9.15 -23.92 3.67
C THR A 145 9.87 -23.94 2.33
N TRP A 146 11.18 -23.68 2.29
CA TRP A 146 12.00 -23.75 1.08
C TRP A 146 11.92 -25.11 0.39
N HIS A 147 11.88 -26.20 1.16
CA HIS A 147 11.75 -27.55 0.64
C HIS A 147 10.45 -27.80 -0.14
N THR A 148 9.37 -27.10 0.19
CA THR A 148 8.08 -27.20 -0.52
C THR A 148 7.95 -26.27 -1.71
N GLN A 149 8.91 -25.34 -1.89
CA GLN A 149 8.84 -24.23 -2.84
C GLN A 149 7.58 -23.34 -2.72
N ASN A 150 6.74 -23.57 -1.71
CA ASN A 150 5.61 -22.71 -1.40
C ASN A 150 6.05 -21.60 -0.46
N LEU A 151 6.71 -20.62 -1.05
CA LEU A 151 7.15 -19.44 -0.33
C LEU A 151 6.04 -18.43 -0.13
N ASN A 152 4.86 -18.61 -0.75
CA ASN A 152 3.79 -17.60 -0.84
C ASN A 152 2.55 -17.92 0.01
N PHE A 153 1.87 -19.02 -0.31
CA PHE A 153 0.57 -19.29 0.28
C PHE A 153 0.70 -19.68 1.76
N GLY A 154 -0.13 -19.07 2.59
CA GLY A 154 -0.19 -19.30 4.03
C GLY A 154 0.68 -18.35 4.87
N TYR A 155 1.53 -17.52 4.26
CA TYR A 155 2.26 -16.47 4.98
C TYR A 155 1.43 -15.18 5.05
N ILE A 156 1.39 -14.57 6.23
CA ILE A 156 0.90 -13.20 6.46
C ILE A 156 2.04 -12.23 6.10
N LEU A 157 1.72 -11.04 5.56
CA LEU A 157 2.69 -9.97 5.25
C LEU A 157 3.70 -10.27 4.14
N GLN A 158 3.40 -11.20 3.24
CA GLN A 158 4.29 -11.44 2.12
C GLN A 158 4.25 -10.32 1.09
N THR A 159 5.42 -9.98 0.53
CA THR A 159 5.49 -9.08 -0.62
C THR A 159 4.91 -9.77 -1.85
N VAL A 160 3.69 -9.36 -2.22
CA VAL A 160 3.00 -9.86 -3.39
C VAL A 160 3.44 -9.06 -4.61
N TYR A 161 4.53 -9.49 -5.26
CA TYR A 161 5.08 -8.79 -6.43
C TYR A 161 4.20 -8.94 -7.68
N HIS A 162 3.47 -10.05 -7.82
CA HIS A 162 2.66 -10.37 -8.99
C HIS A 162 1.29 -9.68 -9.03
N ASN A 163 0.92 -8.95 -7.98
CA ASN A 163 -0.39 -8.32 -7.90
C ASN A 163 -0.24 -6.78 -8.03
N PRO A 164 -0.60 -6.19 -9.18
CA PRO A 164 -0.38 -4.77 -9.45
C PRO A 164 -1.07 -3.87 -8.42
N THR A 165 -2.27 -4.26 -8.01
CA THR A 165 -3.08 -3.48 -7.05
C THR A 165 -2.48 -3.41 -5.65
N ILE A 166 -1.81 -4.49 -5.18
CA ILE A 166 -1.05 -4.45 -3.91
C ILE A 166 0.16 -3.54 -4.04
N ASN A 167 0.84 -3.55 -5.19
CA ASN A 167 2.01 -2.70 -5.40
C ASN A 167 1.65 -1.21 -5.38
N LEU A 168 0.50 -0.84 -5.96
CA LEU A 168 -0.04 0.51 -5.87
C LEU A 168 -0.47 0.90 -4.45
N LEU A 169 -1.08 -0.02 -3.73
CA LEU A 169 -1.60 0.23 -2.38
C LEU A 169 -0.47 0.58 -1.38
N LYS A 170 0.69 -0.09 -1.46
CA LYS A 170 1.76 -0.02 -0.43
C LYS A 170 2.09 1.40 0.06
N PRO A 171 2.40 2.39 -0.80
CA PRO A 171 2.71 3.75 -0.33
C PRO A 171 1.50 4.44 0.34
N PHE A 172 0.29 4.25 -0.18
CA PHE A 172 -0.91 4.82 0.43
C PHE A 172 -1.22 4.20 1.79
N ALA A 173 -1.14 2.88 1.89
CA ALA A 173 -1.31 2.15 3.14
C ALA A 173 -0.30 2.61 4.21
N LEU A 174 0.96 2.85 3.82
CA LEU A 174 1.99 3.37 4.71
C LEU A 174 1.64 4.80 5.20
N LEU A 175 1.26 5.70 4.29
CA LEU A 175 0.87 7.07 4.66
C LEU A 175 -0.38 7.08 5.55
N GLN A 176 -1.37 6.25 5.24
CA GLN A 176 -2.59 6.11 6.02
C GLN A 176 -2.30 5.56 7.42
N PHE A 177 -1.41 4.57 7.52
CA PHE A 177 -0.92 4.06 8.80
C PHE A 177 -0.25 5.18 9.62
N MET A 178 0.60 6.01 9.00
CA MET A 178 1.22 7.16 9.68
C MET A 178 0.18 8.16 10.20
N TYR A 179 -0.88 8.45 9.44
CA TYR A 179 -1.99 9.29 9.91
C TYR A 179 -2.72 8.66 11.09
N ALA A 180 -3.04 7.36 11.02
CA ALA A 180 -3.70 6.63 12.10
C ALA A 180 -2.85 6.65 13.39
N VAL A 181 -1.57 6.26 13.31
CA VAL A 181 -0.66 6.28 14.46
C VAL A 181 -0.53 7.69 15.03
N THR A 182 -0.37 8.71 14.18
CA THR A 182 -0.25 10.10 14.65
C THR A 182 -1.53 10.56 15.35
N ALA A 183 -2.71 10.18 14.84
CA ALA A 183 -3.99 10.52 15.45
C ALA A 183 -4.15 9.94 16.87
N PHE A 184 -3.59 8.76 17.12
CA PHE A 184 -3.69 8.09 18.41
C PHE A 184 -2.56 8.40 19.40
N VAL A 185 -1.33 8.58 18.91
CA VAL A 185 -0.14 8.80 19.75
C VAL A 185 0.11 10.30 19.97
N ARG A 186 -0.27 11.14 19.01
CA ARG A 186 -0.04 12.59 19.03
C ARG A 186 -1.31 13.35 18.63
N PRO A 187 -2.40 13.28 19.41
CA PRO A 187 -3.71 13.80 19.01
C PRO A 187 -3.80 15.32 18.80
N GLN A 188 -2.79 16.06 19.27
CA GLN A 188 -2.67 17.50 19.04
C GLN A 188 -2.05 17.84 17.68
N VAL A 189 -1.40 16.86 17.03
CA VAL A 189 -0.78 17.00 15.72
C VAL A 189 -1.81 16.77 14.62
N ASN A 190 -1.66 17.48 13.49
CA ASN A 190 -2.48 17.30 12.28
C ASN A 190 -3.99 17.61 12.46
N ARG A 191 -4.34 18.57 13.33
CA ARG A 191 -5.71 19.11 13.43
C ARG A 191 -6.11 20.05 12.28
N SER A 192 -5.25 20.22 11.29
CA SER A 192 -5.55 21.06 10.13
C SER A 192 -6.54 20.34 9.22
N VAL A 193 -7.53 21.08 8.69
CA VAL A 193 -8.48 20.58 7.69
C VAL A 193 -7.76 19.97 6.49
N TRP A 194 -6.61 20.53 6.09
CA TRP A 194 -5.79 19.99 5.00
C TRP A 194 -5.22 18.60 5.30
N ALA A 195 -4.84 18.34 6.56
CA ALA A 195 -4.35 17.02 6.95
C ALA A 195 -5.48 15.97 6.95
N VAL A 196 -6.70 16.38 7.36
CA VAL A 196 -7.90 15.54 7.28
C VAL A 196 -8.27 15.24 5.83
N ALA A 197 -8.30 16.27 4.97
CA ALA A 197 -8.59 16.12 3.55
C ALA A 197 -7.57 15.23 2.84
N LEU A 198 -6.27 15.43 3.11
CA LEU A 198 -5.22 14.58 2.54
C LEU A 198 -5.33 13.13 3.02
N CYS A 199 -5.63 12.91 4.31
CA CYS A 199 -5.90 11.57 4.82
C CYS A 199 -7.12 10.93 4.14
N ALA A 200 -8.19 11.69 3.91
CA ALA A 200 -9.37 11.20 3.21
C ALA A 200 -9.07 10.80 1.76
N ILE A 201 -8.32 11.64 1.03
CA ILE A 201 -7.85 11.33 -0.33
C ILE A 201 -7.02 10.05 -0.34
N ILE A 202 -6.06 9.92 0.58
CA ILE A 202 -5.24 8.70 0.71
C ILE A 202 -6.13 7.48 1.00
N THR A 203 -7.14 7.61 1.86
CA THR A 203 -8.08 6.52 2.15
C THR A 203 -8.85 6.08 0.89
N VAL A 204 -9.33 7.02 0.09
CA VAL A 204 -10.02 6.72 -1.18
C VAL A 204 -9.07 6.08 -2.18
N LEU A 205 -7.84 6.62 -2.33
CA LEU A 205 -6.81 6.02 -3.20
C LEU A 205 -6.43 4.60 -2.74
N SER A 206 -6.35 4.34 -1.44
CA SER A 206 -6.18 2.98 -0.90
C SER A 206 -7.35 2.08 -1.27
N ALA A 207 -8.58 2.59 -1.26
CA ALA A 207 -9.77 1.83 -1.66
C ALA A 207 -9.74 1.45 -3.14
N MET A 208 -9.48 2.45 -4.00
CA MET A 208 -9.37 2.26 -5.45
C MET A 208 -8.15 1.42 -5.82
N ALA A 209 -7.09 1.44 -5.02
CA ALA A 209 -5.97 0.53 -5.17
C ALA A 209 -6.39 -0.88 -4.77
N LYS A 210 -6.91 -1.10 -3.56
CA LYS A 210 -7.34 -2.43 -3.11
C LYS A 210 -8.29 -2.33 -1.91
N PRO A 211 -9.61 -2.52 -2.08
CA PRO A 211 -10.60 -2.27 -1.04
C PRO A 211 -10.47 -3.22 0.16
N SER A 212 -9.90 -4.41 -0.04
CA SER A 212 -9.64 -5.37 1.04
C SER A 212 -8.73 -4.81 2.13
N TYR A 213 -7.91 -3.80 1.84
CA TYR A 213 -7.13 -3.10 2.86
C TYR A 213 -8.02 -2.31 3.83
N LEU A 214 -9.10 -1.69 3.34
CA LEU A 214 -10.02 -0.94 4.18
C LEU A 214 -10.77 -1.83 5.17
N LEU A 215 -11.09 -3.06 4.74
CA LEU A 215 -11.66 -4.10 5.61
C LEU A 215 -10.73 -4.47 6.77
N CYS A 216 -9.42 -4.24 6.64
CA CYS A 216 -8.45 -4.46 7.72
C CYS A 216 -8.25 -3.21 8.59
N ILE A 217 -8.07 -2.03 7.98
CA ILE A 217 -7.73 -0.81 8.74
C ILE A 217 -8.91 -0.26 9.54
N LEU A 218 -10.15 -0.38 9.05
CA LEU A 218 -11.35 0.08 9.73
C LEU A 218 -11.57 -0.62 11.09
N PRO A 219 -11.62 -1.97 11.18
CA PRO A 219 -11.78 -2.63 12.47
C PRO A 219 -10.58 -2.37 13.38
N ALA A 220 -9.35 -2.30 12.86
CA ALA A 220 -8.18 -1.97 13.66
C ALA A 220 -8.28 -0.56 14.29
N ALA A 221 -8.65 0.46 13.50
CA ALA A 221 -8.85 1.82 13.98
C ALA A 221 -10.06 1.92 14.93
N GLY A 222 -11.12 1.17 14.67
CA GLY A 222 -12.31 1.09 15.53
C GLY A 222 -12.00 0.51 16.90
N LEU A 223 -11.30 -0.63 16.95
CA LEU A 223 -10.86 -1.26 18.20
C LEU A 223 -9.93 -0.35 19.00
N PHE A 224 -8.98 0.32 18.34
CA PHE A 224 -8.06 1.22 19.03
C PHE A 224 -8.74 2.50 19.52
N THR A 225 -9.73 3.01 18.77
CA THR A 225 -10.63 4.08 19.21
C THR A 225 -11.40 3.66 20.46
N LEU A 226 -12.01 2.48 20.46
CA LEU A 226 -12.73 1.96 21.61
C LEU A 226 -11.82 1.80 22.83
N TYR A 227 -10.61 1.26 22.64
CA TYR A 227 -9.60 1.18 23.68
C TYR A 227 -9.29 2.55 24.30
N LYS A 228 -9.03 3.57 23.47
CA LYS A 228 -8.77 4.95 23.93
C LYS A 228 -9.97 5.56 24.66
N LEU A 229 -11.19 5.33 24.18
CA LEU A 229 -12.42 5.79 24.82
C LEU A 229 -12.59 5.17 26.21
N VAL A 230 -12.40 3.85 26.35
CA VAL A 230 -12.46 3.14 27.63
C VAL A 230 -11.39 3.64 28.60
N ARG A 231 -10.19 3.93 28.10
CA ARG A 231 -9.09 4.51 28.89
C ARG A 231 -9.23 6.02 29.14
N ARG A 232 -10.24 6.68 28.55
CA ARG A 232 -10.41 8.14 28.57
C ARG A 232 -9.17 8.90 28.08
N GLU A 233 -8.43 8.31 27.15
CA GLU A 233 -7.25 8.91 26.56
C GLU A 233 -7.62 9.72 25.31
N PRO A 234 -6.98 10.88 25.08
CA PRO A 234 -7.28 11.71 23.91
C PRO A 234 -6.80 11.04 22.61
N PHE A 235 -7.57 11.21 21.55
CA PHE A 235 -7.20 10.87 20.17
C PHE A 235 -7.71 11.97 19.21
N ASN A 236 -7.12 12.07 18.02
CA ASN A 236 -7.58 13.01 16.99
C ASN A 236 -8.77 12.41 16.23
N TRP A 237 -9.97 12.63 16.77
CA TRP A 237 -11.21 12.12 16.21
C TRP A 237 -11.49 12.62 14.78
N GLN A 238 -11.01 13.80 14.40
CA GLN A 238 -11.24 14.35 13.05
C GLN A 238 -10.54 13.51 11.98
N ILE A 239 -9.28 13.10 12.22
CA ILE A 239 -8.55 12.20 11.31
C ILE A 239 -9.20 10.82 11.29
N ILE A 240 -9.56 10.28 12.46
CA ILE A 240 -10.15 8.93 12.53
C ILE A 240 -11.53 8.88 11.84
N VAL A 241 -12.39 9.85 12.09
CA VAL A 241 -13.75 9.86 11.53
C VAL A 241 -13.75 10.38 10.09
N PHE A 242 -13.26 11.59 9.84
CA PHE A 242 -13.37 12.21 8.51
C PHE A 242 -12.21 11.87 7.57
N GLY A 243 -11.04 11.56 8.11
CA GLY A 243 -9.88 11.17 7.30
C GLY A 243 -9.86 9.68 6.94
N ILE A 244 -10.46 8.80 7.76
CA ILE A 244 -10.44 7.35 7.57
C ILE A 244 -11.86 6.78 7.52
N GLY A 245 -12.65 6.93 8.60
CA GLY A 245 -13.93 6.26 8.77
C GLY A 245 -14.93 6.53 7.64
N VAL A 246 -15.33 7.80 7.48
CA VAL A 246 -16.29 8.25 6.46
C VAL A 246 -15.83 7.88 5.03
N PRO A 247 -14.62 8.26 4.57
CA PRO A 247 -14.19 7.92 3.21
C PRO A 247 -14.05 6.41 2.99
N ALA A 248 -13.61 5.64 3.98
CA ALA A 248 -13.49 4.20 3.84
C ALA A 248 -14.86 3.51 3.75
N VAL A 249 -15.82 3.88 4.62
CA VAL A 249 -17.18 3.34 4.57
C VAL A 249 -17.86 3.71 3.26
N ALA A 250 -17.73 4.96 2.81
CA ALA A 250 -18.28 5.40 1.53
C ALA A 250 -17.69 4.62 0.35
N ALA A 251 -16.37 4.46 0.29
CA ALA A 251 -15.71 3.72 -0.78
C ALA A 251 -16.09 2.23 -0.79
N LEU A 252 -16.19 1.60 0.38
CA LEU A 252 -16.64 0.21 0.50
C LEU A 252 -18.12 0.05 0.13
N ALA A 253 -18.98 1.01 0.49
CA ALA A 253 -20.40 1.00 0.12
C ALA A 253 -20.56 1.12 -1.40
N VAL A 254 -19.83 2.02 -2.05
CA VAL A 254 -19.81 2.14 -3.52
C VAL A 254 -19.33 0.84 -4.16
N GLY A 255 -18.22 0.26 -3.69
CA GLY A 255 -17.71 -1.02 -4.19
C GLY A 255 -18.69 -2.18 -4.00
N TYR A 256 -19.42 -2.20 -2.88
CA TYR A 256 -20.46 -3.19 -2.61
C TYR A 256 -21.63 -3.05 -3.61
N LEU A 257 -22.14 -1.84 -3.82
CA LEU A 257 -23.22 -1.60 -4.79
C LEU A 257 -22.79 -2.00 -6.21
N ALA A 258 -21.63 -1.54 -6.66
CA ALA A 258 -21.11 -1.90 -7.99
C ALA A 258 -20.99 -3.43 -8.19
N THR A 259 -20.56 -4.16 -7.15
CA THR A 259 -20.35 -5.60 -7.25
C THR A 259 -21.65 -6.40 -7.14
N TYR A 260 -22.54 -6.04 -6.21
CA TYR A 260 -23.67 -6.87 -5.81
C TYR A 260 -25.04 -6.37 -6.29
N THR A 261 -25.14 -5.16 -6.86
CA THR A 261 -26.43 -4.66 -7.39
C THR A 261 -26.44 -4.52 -8.91
N GLU A 262 -25.31 -4.18 -9.54
CA GLU A 262 -25.24 -3.99 -11.01
C GLU A 262 -24.75 -5.23 -11.75
N SER A 263 -23.83 -5.99 -11.14
CA SER A 263 -23.16 -7.16 -11.75
C SER A 263 -23.62 -8.50 -11.17
N ALA A 264 -24.68 -8.52 -10.36
CA ALA A 264 -25.15 -9.73 -9.69
C ALA A 264 -25.78 -10.71 -10.68
N SER A 265 -25.00 -11.70 -11.11
CA SER A 265 -25.56 -13.01 -11.45
C SER A 265 -26.28 -13.56 -10.21
N GLU A 266 -27.39 -14.28 -10.41
CA GLU A 266 -28.25 -14.83 -9.35
C GLU A 266 -27.50 -15.73 -8.32
N GLU A 267 -26.23 -16.06 -8.55
CA GLU A 267 -25.40 -16.95 -7.73
C GLU A 267 -24.39 -16.24 -6.79
N SER A 268 -24.24 -14.91 -6.86
CA SER A 268 -23.26 -14.20 -6.03
C SER A 268 -23.73 -14.06 -4.57
N SER A 269 -23.13 -14.83 -3.65
CA SER A 269 -23.48 -14.81 -2.21
C SER A 269 -22.27 -14.58 -1.30
N ILE A 270 -22.52 -13.93 -0.16
CA ILE A 270 -21.52 -13.78 0.91
C ILE A 270 -21.68 -14.97 1.87
N ILE A 271 -20.65 -15.81 1.93
CA ILE A 271 -20.61 -16.95 2.86
C ILE A 271 -19.60 -16.72 3.98
N PHE A 272 -19.91 -17.21 5.18
CA PHE A 272 -18.96 -17.24 6.29
C PHE A 272 -18.18 -18.56 6.27
N ALA A 273 -17.01 -18.55 5.63
CA ALA A 273 -16.18 -19.73 5.45
C ALA A 273 -14.72 -19.46 5.87
N PRO A 274 -14.44 -19.31 7.18
CA PRO A 274 -13.09 -19.02 7.66
C PRO A 274 -12.11 -20.11 7.21
N PHE A 275 -10.92 -19.69 6.75
CA PHE A 275 -9.85 -20.56 6.23
C PHE A 275 -10.16 -21.38 4.97
N TYR A 276 -11.39 -21.36 4.43
CA TYR A 276 -11.76 -22.16 3.26
C TYR A 276 -10.83 -21.90 2.07
N TYR A 277 -10.61 -20.63 1.72
CA TYR A 277 -9.68 -20.25 0.65
C TYR A 277 -8.25 -20.74 0.86
N MET A 278 -7.77 -20.82 2.11
CA MET A 278 -6.43 -21.33 2.40
C MET A 278 -6.39 -22.86 2.24
N SER A 279 -7.47 -23.55 2.62
CA SER A 279 -7.57 -25.01 2.51
C SER A 279 -7.61 -25.51 1.06
N THR A 280 -8.09 -24.67 0.12
CA THR A 280 -8.13 -25.03 -1.31
C THR A 280 -6.82 -24.79 -2.04
N ARG A 281 -5.81 -24.19 -1.39
CA ARG A 281 -4.52 -23.88 -2.02
C ARG A 281 -3.52 -25.04 -1.84
N PRO A 282 -2.93 -25.55 -2.93
CA PRO A 282 -1.91 -26.59 -2.84
C PRO A 282 -0.75 -26.16 -1.93
N ASN A 283 -0.26 -27.08 -1.11
CA ASN A 283 0.89 -26.88 -0.22
C ASN A 283 0.72 -25.76 0.82
N ALA A 284 -0.51 -25.29 1.11
CA ALA A 284 -0.74 -24.23 2.07
C ALA A 284 -0.28 -24.62 3.50
N GLU A 285 -0.26 -25.90 3.82
CA GLU A 285 0.22 -26.44 5.08
C GLU A 285 1.76 -26.41 5.21
N PRO A 286 2.30 -26.33 6.45
CA PRO A 286 1.59 -26.10 7.71
C PRO A 286 1.24 -24.62 7.93
N LEU A 287 -0.06 -24.30 7.99
CA LEU A 287 -0.56 -22.91 8.11
C LEU A 287 -0.13 -22.24 9.42
N LEU A 288 -0.21 -22.96 10.54
CA LEU A 288 0.16 -22.41 11.85
C LEU A 288 1.63 -21.98 11.89
N LEU A 289 2.53 -22.80 11.34
CA LEU A 289 3.96 -22.46 11.27
C LEU A 289 4.15 -21.19 10.44
N LYS A 290 3.54 -21.11 9.25
CA LYS A 290 3.65 -19.94 8.38
C LYS A 290 3.11 -18.67 9.06
N PHE A 291 2.00 -18.76 9.79
CA PHE A 291 1.48 -17.63 10.58
C PHE A 291 2.44 -17.19 11.68
N VAL A 292 2.98 -18.12 12.46
CA VAL A 292 3.97 -17.80 13.49
C VAL A 292 5.20 -17.15 12.87
N MET A 293 5.73 -17.71 11.77
CA MET A 293 6.91 -17.17 11.08
C MET A 293 6.66 -15.78 10.47
N SER A 294 5.44 -15.51 10.02
CA SER A 294 5.04 -14.18 9.55
C SER A 294 4.98 -13.13 10.66
N VAL A 295 4.56 -13.51 11.87
CA VAL A 295 4.48 -12.60 13.02
C VAL A 295 5.82 -12.46 13.73
N LEU A 296 6.64 -13.51 13.75
CA LEU A 296 7.92 -13.52 14.45
C LEU A 296 8.89 -12.47 13.90
N PHE A 297 8.95 -12.32 12.56
CA PHE A 297 9.81 -11.32 11.93
C PHE A 297 9.55 -9.88 12.44
N PRO A 298 8.34 -9.29 12.29
CA PRO A 298 8.10 -7.92 12.73
C PRO A 298 8.13 -7.72 14.26
N VAL A 299 8.03 -8.77 15.06
CA VAL A 299 8.09 -8.67 16.54
C VAL A 299 9.54 -8.69 17.05
N THR A 300 10.47 -9.28 16.31
CA THR A 300 11.85 -9.49 16.76
C THR A 300 12.85 -8.41 16.30
N VAL A 301 12.46 -7.54 15.38
CA VAL A 301 13.29 -6.49 14.76
C VAL A 301 12.76 -5.10 15.12
#